data_AF-A0A3N8HCB1-F1
#
_entry.id   AF-A0A3N8HCB1-F1
#
_cell.length_a   1.000
_cell.length_b   1.000
_cell.length_c   1.000
_cell.angle_alpha   90.00
_cell.angle_beta   90.00
_cell.angle_gamma   90.00
#
_symmetry.space_group_name_H-M   'P 1'
#
loop_
_entity.id
_entity.type
_entity.pdbx_description
1 polymer ?
#
loop_
_entity_poly.entity_id
_entity_poly.type
_entity_poly.pdbx_seq_one_letter_code
_entity_poly.pdbx_strand_id
1 'polypeptide(L)'
;MSTAIELRAQIERRTHVDACFRWRDRHGIKHDPAKMDTRHVFNTLKMIWNNMVPEYYRVGFNVRLYSFGPSYTREYMVQAVYQLGHELSKRVLTSEQLRLLRQMYSYFSNVSALLT
;
A
#
# COMPACT_ATOMS: atom_id res chain seq x y z
N MET A 1 -5.09 25.29 -9.63
CA MET A 1 -5.70 24.27 -8.76
C MET A 1 -4.70 23.13 -8.62
N SER A 2 -4.38 22.70 -7.40
CA SER A 2 -3.25 21.80 -7.12
C SER A 2 -3.52 20.40 -7.67
N THR A 3 -2.68 19.92 -8.59
CA THR A 3 -2.68 18.58 -9.21
C THR A 3 -2.80 17.44 -8.21
N ALA A 4 -2.42 17.69 -6.96
CA ALA A 4 -2.46 16.71 -5.90
C ALA A 4 -3.86 16.49 -5.31
N ILE A 5 -4.75 17.51 -5.33
CA ILE A 5 -6.16 17.38 -4.93
C ILE A 5 -6.93 16.57 -5.98
N GLU A 6 -6.67 16.80 -7.26
CA GLU A 6 -7.25 16.01 -8.35
C GLU A 6 -6.76 14.57 -8.30
N LEU A 7 -5.46 14.35 -8.09
CA LEU A 7 -4.89 13.02 -7.92
C LEU A 7 -5.49 12.31 -6.70
N ARG A 8 -5.67 12.99 -5.57
CA ARG A 8 -6.32 12.44 -4.38
C ARG A 8 -7.78 12.08 -4.64
N ALA A 9 -8.58 13.00 -5.18
CA ALA A 9 -9.98 12.75 -5.49
C ALA A 9 -10.17 11.69 -6.58
N GLN A 10 -9.19 11.52 -7.47
CA GLN A 10 -9.14 10.48 -8.48
C GLN A 10 -8.69 9.15 -7.89
N ILE A 11 -7.73 9.14 -6.95
CA ILE A 11 -7.33 7.97 -6.18
C ILE A 11 -8.52 7.53 -5.32
N GLU A 12 -9.12 8.38 -4.49
CA GLU A 12 -10.30 8.04 -3.66
C GLU A 12 -11.48 7.54 -4.51
N ARG A 13 -11.74 8.13 -5.69
CA ARG A 13 -12.74 7.61 -6.66
C ARG A 13 -12.33 6.27 -7.31
N ARG A 14 -11.04 5.98 -7.46
CA ARG A 14 -10.50 4.75 -8.06
C ARG A 14 -10.14 3.66 -7.04
N THR A 15 -9.96 4.01 -5.77
CA THR A 15 -9.62 3.13 -4.65
C THR A 15 -10.88 2.73 -3.89
N HIS A 16 -11.97 2.54 -4.63
CA HIS A 16 -12.95 1.57 -4.20
C HIS A 16 -12.23 0.24 -3.94
N VAL A 17 -12.64 -0.45 -2.88
CA VAL A 17 -12.23 -1.85 -2.69
C VAL A 17 -12.66 -2.61 -3.92
N ASP A 18 -11.70 -3.12 -4.68
CA ASP A 18 -11.91 -3.78 -5.95
C ASP A 18 -11.79 -5.28 -5.71
N ALA A 19 -12.94 -5.97 -5.69
CA ALA A 19 -13.00 -7.42 -5.47
C ALA A 19 -12.25 -8.21 -6.58
N CYS A 20 -12.05 -7.60 -7.75
CA CYS A 20 -11.32 -8.18 -8.87
C CYS A 20 -9.82 -7.90 -8.83
N PHE A 21 -9.34 -7.05 -7.91
CA PHE A 21 -7.92 -6.74 -7.79
C PHE A 21 -7.11 -8.01 -7.52
N ARG A 22 -5.96 -8.12 -8.18
CA ARG A 22 -4.98 -9.18 -7.94
C ARG A 22 -3.59 -8.59 -7.79
N TRP A 23 -2.91 -8.97 -6.72
CA TRP A 23 -1.51 -8.66 -6.50
C TRP A 23 -0.64 -9.48 -7.46
N ARG A 24 0.20 -8.83 -8.26
CA ARG A 24 1.13 -9.51 -9.15
C ARG A 24 2.48 -9.64 -8.47
N ASP A 25 2.94 -10.87 -8.27
CA ASP A 25 4.29 -11.11 -7.75
C ASP A 25 5.37 -10.92 -8.82
N ARG A 26 6.64 -11.05 -8.40
CA ARG A 26 7.83 -10.88 -9.27
C ARG A 26 7.88 -11.86 -10.45
N HIS A 27 7.13 -12.96 -10.42
CA HIS A 27 7.05 -13.95 -11.49
C HIS A 27 5.87 -13.67 -12.42
N GLY A 28 5.09 -12.62 -12.17
CA GLY A 28 3.90 -12.29 -12.95
C GLY A 28 2.65 -13.03 -12.49
N ILE A 29 2.74 -13.85 -11.42
CA ILE A 29 1.60 -14.61 -10.92
C ILE A 29 0.66 -13.68 -10.15
N LYS A 30 -0.63 -13.82 -10.43
CA LYS A 30 -1.70 -13.01 -9.85
C LYS A 30 -2.28 -13.71 -8.61
N HIS A 31 -2.15 -13.06 -7.46
CA HIS A 31 -2.64 -13.53 -6.17
C HIS A 31 -3.86 -12.72 -5.75
N ASP A 32 -4.85 -13.40 -5.19
CA ASP A 32 -5.98 -12.76 -4.52
C ASP A 32 -5.60 -12.43 -3.07
N PRO A 33 -5.59 -11.14 -2.67
CA PRO A 33 -5.27 -10.76 -1.29
C PRO A 33 -6.06 -11.52 -0.24
N ALA A 34 -7.35 -11.80 -0.48
CA ALA A 34 -8.21 -12.51 0.46
C ALA A 34 -7.75 -13.95 0.72
N LYS A 35 -7.03 -14.56 -0.24
CA LYS A 35 -6.49 -15.93 -0.14
C LYS A 35 -5.06 -15.99 0.34
N MET A 36 -4.35 -14.86 0.40
CA MET A 36 -2.98 -14.78 0.91
C MET A 36 -2.99 -14.84 2.45
N ASP A 37 -1.98 -15.47 3.05
CA ASP A 37 -1.78 -15.43 4.51
C ASP A 37 -1.62 -13.99 5.02
N THR A 38 -2.10 -13.70 6.23
CA THR A 38 -1.98 -12.36 6.86
C THR A 38 -0.56 -11.85 6.90
N ARG A 39 0.41 -12.72 7.24
CA ARG A 39 1.83 -12.39 7.21
C ARG A 39 2.29 -11.97 5.81
N HIS A 40 1.82 -12.65 4.77
CA HIS A 40 2.19 -12.36 3.39
C HIS A 40 1.58 -11.05 2.92
N VAL A 41 0.28 -10.81 3.16
CA VAL A 41 -0.38 -9.53 2.86
C VAL A 41 0.33 -8.37 3.54
N PHE A 42 0.66 -8.50 4.83
CA PHE A 42 1.35 -7.46 5.58
C PHE A 42 2.75 -7.17 5.03
N ASN A 43 3.54 -8.21 4.76
CA ASN A 43 4.89 -8.03 4.23
C ASN A 43 4.88 -7.45 2.82
N THR A 44 3.90 -7.82 1.99
CA THR A 44 3.71 -7.23 0.65
C THR A 44 3.35 -5.75 0.76
N LEU A 45 2.41 -5.38 1.63
CA LEU A 45 2.08 -3.97 1.88
C LEU A 45 3.31 -3.19 2.33
N LYS A 46 4.04 -3.70 3.33
CA LYS A 46 5.27 -3.06 3.86
C LYS A 46 6.34 -2.90 2.79
N MET A 47 6.51 -3.91 1.93
CA MET A 47 7.45 -3.86 0.81
C MET A 47 7.07 -2.72 -0.14
N ILE A 48 5.82 -2.68 -0.60
CA ILE A 48 5.35 -1.64 -1.53
C ILE A 48 5.52 -0.26 -0.88
N TRP A 49 5.06 -0.10 0.37
CA TRP A 49 5.17 1.12 1.15
C TRP A 49 6.58 1.68 1.17
N ASN A 50 7.54 0.89 1.64
CA ASN A 50 8.92 1.34 1.85
C ASN A 50 9.63 1.75 0.55
N ASN A 51 9.15 1.30 -0.60
CA ASN A 51 9.67 1.67 -1.91
C ASN A 51 8.99 2.90 -2.53
N MET A 52 7.84 3.30 -2.00
CA MET A 52 7.07 4.45 -2.51
C MET A 52 7.28 5.73 -1.72
N VAL A 53 7.71 5.63 -0.46
CA VAL A 53 7.85 6.78 0.44
C VAL A 53 9.32 7.21 0.60
N PRO A 54 9.56 8.49 0.96
CA PRO A 54 10.88 8.97 1.37
C PRO A 54 11.46 8.15 2.54
N GLU A 55 12.78 8.14 2.66
CA GLU A 55 13.49 7.31 3.65
C GLU A 55 12.99 7.48 5.09
N TYR A 56 12.73 8.72 5.49
CA TYR A 56 12.27 9.07 6.84
C TYR A 56 10.82 8.64 7.15
N TYR A 57 10.07 8.14 6.15
CA TYR A 57 8.74 7.56 6.32
C TYR A 57 8.71 6.02 6.18
N ARG A 58 9.86 5.40 5.91
CA ARG A 58 9.95 3.93 5.84
C ARG A 58 9.71 3.32 7.22
N VAL A 59 9.18 2.10 7.25
CA VAL A 59 8.76 1.44 8.49
C VAL A 59 9.36 0.05 8.64
N GLY A 60 9.57 -0.34 9.91
CA GLY A 60 10.20 -1.59 10.31
C GLY A 60 11.73 -1.53 10.31
N PHE A 61 12.35 -2.59 10.86
CA PHE A 61 13.80 -2.75 10.88
C PHE A 61 14.33 -3.38 9.58
N ASN A 62 15.58 -3.07 9.22
CA ASN A 62 16.28 -3.59 8.04
C ASN A 62 15.46 -3.46 6.75
N VAL A 63 15.11 -2.21 6.42
CA VAL A 63 14.29 -1.93 5.24
C VAL A 63 14.99 -2.41 3.97
N ARG A 64 14.33 -3.31 3.25
CA ARG A 64 14.77 -3.79 1.94
C ARG A 64 14.03 -3.05 0.84
N LEU A 65 14.80 -2.42 -0.06
CA LEU A 65 14.30 -1.80 -1.28
C LEU A 65 14.40 -2.78 -2.45
N TYR A 66 13.49 -2.62 -3.41
CA TYR A 66 13.29 -3.52 -4.53
C TYR A 66 13.24 -2.72 -5.83
N SER A 67 13.87 -3.27 -6.86
CA SER A 67 13.70 -2.77 -8.23
C SER A 67 12.46 -3.43 -8.83
N PHE A 68 11.41 -2.64 -9.08
CA PHE A 68 10.19 -3.13 -9.71
C PHE A 68 10.29 -3.03 -11.23
N GLY A 69 9.81 -4.06 -11.91
CA GLY A 69 9.73 -4.07 -13.37
C GLY A 69 8.69 -3.07 -13.90
N PRO A 70 8.69 -2.79 -15.22
CA PRO A 70 7.88 -1.74 -15.85
C PRO A 70 6.36 -1.94 -15.68
N SER A 71 5.94 -3.17 -15.39
CA SER A 71 4.54 -3.52 -15.19
C SER A 71 3.99 -3.04 -13.84
N TYR A 72 4.85 -2.59 -12.90
CA TYR A 72 4.47 -2.05 -11.61
C TYR A 72 4.42 -0.52 -11.66
N THR A 73 3.38 0.01 -12.31
CA THR A 73 3.18 1.46 -12.39
C THR A 73 2.90 2.05 -11.02
N ARG A 74 3.11 3.37 -10.89
CA ARG A 74 2.82 4.09 -9.65
C ARG A 74 1.36 3.94 -9.25
N GLU A 75 0.46 4.02 -10.22
CA GLU A 75 -0.99 3.87 -10.03
C GLU A 75 -1.33 2.46 -9.52
N TYR A 76 -0.73 1.42 -10.10
CA TYR A 76 -0.91 0.05 -9.66
C TYR A 76 -0.42 -0.16 -8.23
N MET A 77 0.72 0.43 -7.87
CA MET A 77 1.27 0.34 -6.52
C MET A 77 0.43 1.10 -5.49
N VAL A 78 -0.09 2.28 -5.83
CA VAL A 78 -1.07 2.99 -4.99
C VAL A 78 -2.29 2.11 -4.78
N GLN A 79 -2.89 1.56 -5.86
CA GLN A 79 -4.04 0.67 -5.75
C GLN A 79 -3.73 -0.53 -4.84
N ALA A 80 -2.56 -1.16 -5.01
CA ALA A 80 -2.13 -2.28 -4.17
C ALA A 80 -2.06 -1.90 -2.69
N VAL A 81 -1.54 -0.71 -2.34
CA VAL A 81 -1.51 -0.23 -0.95
C VAL A 81 -2.91 -0.15 -0.34
N TYR A 82 -3.88 0.42 -1.07
CA TYR A 82 -5.27 0.50 -0.59
C TYR A 82 -5.93 -0.88 -0.44
N GLN A 83 -5.82 -1.75 -1.45
CA GLN A 83 -6.47 -3.07 -1.42
C GLN A 83 -5.89 -3.96 -0.32
N LEU A 84 -4.55 -4.00 -0.19
CA LEU A 84 -3.88 -4.79 0.85
C LEU A 84 -4.13 -4.20 2.24
N GLY A 85 -4.15 -2.87 2.39
CA GLY A 85 -4.48 -2.20 3.65
C GLY A 85 -5.92 -2.49 4.10
N HIS A 86 -6.89 -2.40 3.18
CA HIS A 86 -8.27 -2.76 3.45
C HIS A 86 -8.43 -4.25 3.81
N GLU A 87 -7.67 -5.13 3.16
CA GLU A 87 -7.71 -6.55 3.49
C GLU A 87 -7.13 -6.82 4.88
N LEU A 88 -6.08 -6.11 5.29
CA LEU A 88 -5.52 -6.20 6.65
C LEU A 88 -6.45 -5.66 7.74
N SER A 89 -7.33 -4.70 7.42
CA SER A 89 -8.28 -4.17 8.41
C SER A 89 -9.35 -5.17 8.85
N LYS A 90 -9.49 -6.29 8.12
CA LYS A 90 -10.42 -7.38 8.43
C LYS A 90 -9.76 -8.52 9.22
N ARG A 91 -8.44 -8.44 9.44
CA ARG A 91 -7.62 -9.55 9.96
C ARG A 91 -7.13 -9.27 11.36
N VAL A 92 -6.87 -10.34 12.10
CA VAL A 92 -6.16 -10.25 13.39
C VAL A 92 -4.68 -9.99 13.12
N LEU A 93 -4.19 -8.86 13.61
CA LEU A 93 -2.79 -8.43 13.49
C LEU A 93 -2.09 -8.52 14.84
N THR A 94 -0.78 -8.77 14.82
CA THR A 94 0.03 -8.59 16.02
C THR A 94 0.13 -7.12 16.40
N SER A 95 0.45 -6.82 17.67
CA SER A 95 0.63 -5.44 18.14
C SER A 95 1.66 -4.67 17.30
N GLU A 96 2.73 -5.34 16.88
CA GLU A 96 3.77 -4.75 16.04
C GLU A 96 3.27 -4.46 14.61
N GLN A 97 2.54 -5.40 14.00
CA GLN A 97 1.94 -5.18 12.69
C GLN A 97 0.94 -4.01 12.72
N LEU A 98 0.12 -3.93 13.77
CA LEU A 98 -0.84 -2.85 13.95
C LEU A 98 -0.14 -1.49 14.13
N ARG A 99 0.94 -1.44 14.94
CA ARG A 99 1.76 -0.23 15.13
C ARG A 99 2.32 0.28 13.81
N LEU A 100 2.92 -0.61 13.01
CA LEU A 100 3.49 -0.26 11.71
C LEU A 100 2.41 0.15 10.71
N LEU A 101 1.26 -0.53 10.67
CA LEU A 101 0.15 -0.18 9.78
C LEU A 101 -0.42 1.22 10.12
N ARG A 102 -0.52 1.57 11.40
CA ARG A 102 -0.90 2.93 11.84
C ARG A 102 0.12 3.98 11.41
N GLN A 103 1.41 3.67 11.48
CA GLN A 103 2.47 4.56 10.98
C GLN A 103 2.37 4.79 9.46
N MET A 104 1.99 3.77 8.69
CA MET A 104 1.73 3.94 7.25
C MET A 104 0.49 4.81 7.01
N TYR A 105 -0.58 4.60 7.78
CA TYR A 105 -1.83 5.34 7.60
C TYR A 105 -1.68 6.84 7.86
N SER A 106 -0.89 7.24 8.87
CA SER A 106 -0.69 8.64 9.23
C SER A 106 -0.08 9.47 8.09
N TYR A 107 0.71 8.86 7.21
CA TYR A 107 1.25 9.54 6.04
C TYR A 107 0.16 9.88 5.02
N PHE A 108 -0.83 9.01 4.77
CA PHE A 108 -1.92 9.38 3.86
C PHE A 108 -2.82 10.48 4.44
N SER A 109 -3.09 10.45 5.74
CA SER A 109 -3.86 11.51 6.40
C SER A 109 -3.10 12.83 6.47
N ASN A 110 -1.77 12.81 6.66
CA ASN A 110 -0.94 14.02 6.74
C ASN A 110 -0.55 14.58 5.36
N VAL A 111 -0.30 13.72 4.36
CA VAL A 111 -0.10 14.17 2.98
C VAL A 111 -1.40 14.75 2.44
N SER A 112 -2.55 14.22 2.81
CA SER A 112 -3.85 14.85 2.54
C SER A 112 -3.96 16.27 3.12
N ALA A 113 -3.30 16.56 4.23
CA ALA A 113 -3.28 17.90 4.84
C ALA A 113 -2.24 18.84 4.21
N LEU A 114 -1.17 18.31 3.61
CA LEU A 114 -0.16 19.08 2.86
C LEU A 114 -0.59 19.43 1.43
N LEU A 115 -1.65 18.81 0.93
CA LEU A 115 -2.19 19.03 -0.42
C LEU A 115 -3.46 19.90 -0.43
N THR A 116 -3.95 20.31 0.73
CA THR A 116 -4.97 21.36 0.95
C THR A 116 -4.30 22.65 1.37
#